data_AF-A0A3Q4I869-F1
#
_entry.id   AF-A0A3Q4I869-F1
#
_cell.length_a   1.000
_cell.length_b   1.000
_cell.length_c   1.000
_cell.angle_alpha   90.00
_cell.angle_beta   90.00
_cell.angle_gamma   90.00
#
_symmetry.space_group_name_H-M   'P 1'
#
loop_
_entity.id
_entity.type
_entity.pdbx_description
1 polymer ?
#
loop_
_entity_poly.entity_id
_entity_poly.type
_entity_poly.pdbx_seq_one_letter_code
_entity_poly.pdbx_strand_id
1 'polypeptide(L)'
;PEDYMDEDEEDEEVDDEQLLDAEAVEQDAPAERSGHIAVVDRNIMYVWGGYKNAENHGFFDLYLPRNEIWTYNMETKHIAGGSLHTSMSGSCGVCVDGVLYLFGGHHARGNTNKIYRLPLRTPSLVWEEMRDLKGLPPSSKDKLGCWVQKNRIIYFGGYGYAAQGTHRGTFEYDESSSLWDSPGRGWNNHIHILDLETSTWSQPITTGDTPSPRAAHACATVGNRGYVFGGRYKNYRLNDLYYLDLDTWEWHEMSVPQQGPVGRSWHSFTPVSPDHIFLFGGFTTDRETLSDAWLYSVSKNEWKPFKHSHTESPRLWHTACAGPDGEVFAFGGCANNLLSHHRAVRWMCVCV
;
A
#
# COMPACT_ATOMS: atom_id res chain seq x y z
N PRO A 1 -29.14 53.18 -31.58
CA PRO A 1 -27.80 53.68 -31.20
C PRO A 1 -27.76 53.89 -29.69
N GLU A 2 -27.38 52.84 -28.98
CA GLU A 2 -26.60 52.86 -27.74
C GLU A 2 -26.35 51.40 -27.37
N ASP A 3 -25.11 50.99 -27.60
CA ASP A 3 -24.50 49.72 -27.21
C ASP A 3 -24.37 49.66 -25.68
N TYR A 4 -24.73 48.52 -25.10
CA TYR A 4 -24.13 48.06 -23.84
C TYR A 4 -23.55 46.68 -24.14
N MET A 5 -22.22 46.60 -24.07
CA MET A 5 -21.42 45.42 -24.34
C MET A 5 -21.59 44.42 -23.20
N ASP A 6 -21.91 43.17 -23.55
CA ASP A 6 -21.67 42.00 -22.71
C ASP A 6 -20.14 41.82 -22.62
N GLU A 7 -19.60 41.82 -21.40
CA GLU A 7 -18.23 41.38 -21.12
C GLU A 7 -18.27 39.85 -20.95
N ASP A 8 -17.81 39.14 -21.98
CA ASP A 8 -17.47 37.72 -21.91
C ASP A 8 -16.27 37.55 -20.96
N GLU A 9 -16.51 37.02 -19.76
CA GLU A 9 -15.44 36.47 -18.91
C GLU A 9 -14.99 35.14 -19.52
N GLU A 10 -13.95 35.19 -20.36
CA GLU A 10 -13.16 34.02 -20.71
C GLU A 10 -12.39 33.56 -19.45
N ASP A 11 -12.88 32.50 -18.81
CA ASP A 11 -12.12 31.73 -17.83
C ASP A 11 -10.87 31.16 -18.51
N GLU A 12 -9.73 31.86 -18.42
CA GLU A 12 -8.43 31.32 -18.78
C GLU A 12 -8.12 30.12 -17.87
N GLU A 13 -8.24 28.90 -18.40
CA GLU A 13 -7.63 27.70 -17.85
C GLU A 13 -6.11 27.97 -17.76
N VAL A 14 -5.64 28.28 -16.55
CA VAL A 14 -4.20 28.34 -16.27
C VAL A 14 -3.68 26.91 -16.34
N ASP A 15 -3.06 26.59 -17.47
CA ASP A 15 -2.32 25.36 -17.70
C ASP A 15 -1.19 25.23 -16.65
N ASP A 16 -1.43 24.42 -15.63
CA ASP A 16 -0.45 24.01 -14.59
C ASP A 16 0.74 23.22 -15.19
N GLU A 17 0.80 23.04 -16.53
CA GLU A 17 1.86 22.30 -17.22
C GLU A 17 3.19 23.08 -17.34
N GLN A 18 3.26 24.38 -17.04
CA GLN A 18 4.49 25.17 -17.24
C GLN A 18 5.42 25.34 -16.03
N LEU A 19 5.12 24.74 -14.86
CA LEU A 19 5.97 24.88 -13.66
C LEU A 19 6.80 23.64 -13.29
N LEU A 20 6.85 22.59 -14.13
CA LEU A 20 7.53 21.33 -13.82
C LEU A 20 8.78 21.01 -14.65
N ASP A 21 9.34 21.98 -15.38
CA ASP A 21 10.61 21.80 -16.12
C ASP A 21 11.84 22.43 -15.43
N ALA A 22 11.75 22.67 -14.11
CA ALA A 22 12.90 23.07 -13.31
C ALA A 22 13.80 21.85 -13.04
N GLU A 23 14.81 21.68 -13.88
CA GLU A 23 16.06 20.93 -13.66
C GLU A 23 15.87 19.50 -13.11
N ALA A 24 15.65 18.54 -14.02
CA ALA A 24 15.92 17.14 -13.77
C ALA A 24 17.43 16.94 -13.52
N VAL A 25 17.88 17.24 -12.31
CA VAL A 25 19.16 16.76 -11.79
C VAL A 25 19.12 15.23 -11.88
N GLU A 26 20.05 14.62 -12.62
CA GLU A 26 20.30 13.18 -12.56
C GLU A 26 20.54 12.82 -11.09
N GLN A 27 19.49 12.33 -10.43
CA GLN A 27 19.61 11.78 -9.10
C GLN A 27 20.05 10.32 -9.27
N ASP A 28 21.29 10.01 -8.89
CA ASP A 28 21.84 8.65 -8.82
C ASP A 28 21.13 7.75 -7.80
N ALA A 29 20.16 8.30 -7.06
CA ALA A 29 19.40 7.60 -6.05
C ALA A 29 17.97 8.15 -5.97
N PRO A 30 16.99 7.31 -5.62
CA PRO A 30 15.60 7.71 -5.53
C PRO A 30 15.39 8.69 -4.39
N ALA A 31 14.51 9.65 -4.63
CA ALA A 31 13.99 10.50 -3.57
C ALA A 31 13.36 9.66 -2.44
N GLU A 32 13.53 10.16 -1.21
CA GLU A 32 12.85 9.70 -0.02
C GLU A 32 11.34 9.66 -0.22
N ARG A 33 10.67 8.65 0.34
CA ARG A 33 9.24 8.42 0.09
C ARG A 33 8.58 7.55 1.14
N SER A 34 7.30 7.83 1.38
CA SER A 34 6.39 6.99 2.17
C SER A 34 5.16 6.62 1.36
N GLY A 35 4.56 5.47 1.67
CA GLY A 35 3.36 5.00 0.98
C GLY A 35 3.53 4.66 -0.50
N HIS A 36 4.76 4.37 -0.89
CA HIS A 36 5.10 3.76 -2.18
C HIS A 36 4.77 2.26 -2.15
N ILE A 37 4.82 1.62 -3.32
CA ILE A 37 4.80 0.16 -3.44
C ILE A 37 6.20 -0.34 -3.77
N ALA A 38 6.50 -1.56 -3.34
CA ALA A 38 7.66 -2.31 -3.79
C ALA A 38 7.23 -3.76 -4.05
N VAL A 39 7.67 -4.31 -5.18
CA VAL A 39 7.45 -5.71 -5.54
C VAL A 39 8.74 -6.32 -6.05
N VAL A 40 8.86 -7.64 -5.99
CA VAL A 40 10.01 -8.38 -6.52
C VAL A 40 9.56 -9.26 -7.68
N ASP A 41 10.29 -9.20 -8.79
CA ASP A 41 10.29 -10.25 -9.80
C ASP A 41 11.71 -10.82 -9.92
N ARG A 42 11.85 -12.13 -9.73
CA ARG A 42 13.14 -12.82 -9.65
C ARG A 42 14.02 -12.20 -8.55
N ASN A 43 15.10 -11.51 -8.93
CA ASN A 43 16.03 -10.85 -8.00
C ASN A 43 16.01 -9.32 -8.14
N ILE A 44 14.98 -8.76 -8.79
CA ILE A 44 14.86 -7.33 -9.03
C ILE A 44 13.67 -6.81 -8.23
N MET A 45 13.96 -5.90 -7.30
CA MET A 45 12.94 -5.12 -6.60
C MET A 45 12.56 -3.91 -7.45
N TYR A 46 11.27 -3.71 -7.70
CA TYR A 46 10.71 -2.57 -8.42
C TYR A 46 9.95 -1.68 -7.45
N VAL A 47 10.20 -0.37 -7.50
CA VAL A 47 9.61 0.60 -6.59
C VAL A 47 8.90 1.70 -7.37
N TRP A 48 7.68 2.04 -6.95
CA TRP A 48 6.85 3.04 -7.61
C TRP A 48 6.04 3.89 -6.63
N GLY A 49 5.82 5.15 -7.00
CA GLY A 49 4.89 6.06 -6.32
C GLY A 49 5.35 6.47 -4.92
N GLY A 50 4.36 6.76 -4.07
CA GLY A 50 4.55 7.37 -2.77
C GLY A 50 4.62 8.89 -2.83
N TYR A 51 4.80 9.51 -1.67
CA TYR A 51 4.92 10.95 -1.54
C TYR A 51 6.06 11.32 -0.59
N LYS A 52 6.45 12.59 -0.65
CA LYS A 52 7.39 13.21 0.28
C LYS A 52 6.88 14.56 0.74
N ASN A 53 7.39 15.04 1.88
CA ASN A 53 7.12 16.38 2.35
C ASN A 53 7.98 17.38 1.56
N ALA A 54 7.39 18.47 1.07
CA ALA A 54 8.16 19.56 0.47
C ALA A 54 8.83 20.42 1.57
N GLU A 55 10.13 20.70 1.45
CA GLU A 55 10.87 21.44 2.49
C GLU A 55 10.67 22.97 2.43
N ASN A 56 10.12 23.55 1.34
CA ASN A 56 10.26 25.00 1.11
C ASN A 56 8.99 25.87 0.95
N HIS A 57 7.78 25.36 0.71
CA HIS A 57 6.62 26.25 0.52
C HIS A 57 5.29 25.60 0.92
N GLY A 58 4.88 25.78 2.17
CA GLY A 58 3.52 25.46 2.60
C GLY A 58 3.18 23.96 2.65
N PHE A 59 2.00 23.67 3.18
CA PHE A 59 1.52 22.34 3.60
C PHE A 59 1.14 21.42 2.44
N PHE A 60 2.05 21.11 1.51
CA PHE A 60 1.74 20.23 0.39
C PHE A 60 2.57 18.94 0.39
N ASP A 61 1.88 17.81 0.52
CA ASP A 61 2.41 16.48 0.24
C ASP A 61 2.69 16.38 -1.27
N LEU A 62 3.97 16.21 -1.65
CA LEU A 62 4.37 16.09 -3.05
C LEU A 62 4.39 14.61 -3.44
N TYR A 63 3.46 14.19 -4.27
CA TYR A 63 3.50 12.86 -4.87
C TYR A 63 4.70 12.75 -5.82
N LEU A 64 5.36 11.59 -5.80
CA LEU A 64 6.50 11.34 -6.67
C LEU A 64 6.09 11.07 -8.13
N PRO A 65 7.00 11.27 -9.10
CA PRO A 65 6.66 11.17 -10.51
C PRO A 65 6.04 9.81 -10.90
N ARG A 66 4.88 9.87 -11.54
CA ARG A 66 4.06 8.70 -11.91
C ARG A 66 4.72 7.75 -12.92
N ASN A 67 5.62 8.26 -13.75
CA ASN A 67 6.32 7.53 -14.80
C ASN A 67 7.62 6.88 -14.30
N GLU A 68 8.04 7.11 -13.07
CA GLU A 68 9.31 6.58 -12.57
C GLU A 68 9.15 5.22 -11.89
N ILE A 69 9.83 4.22 -12.45
CA ILE A 69 10.01 2.90 -11.84
C ILE A 69 11.48 2.73 -11.52
N TRP A 70 11.81 2.43 -10.28
CA TRP A 70 13.18 2.26 -9.84
C TRP A 70 13.49 0.79 -9.52
N THR A 71 14.70 0.30 -9.83
CA THR A 71 15.11 -1.12 -9.66
C THR A 71 16.35 -1.31 -8.76
N TYR A 72 16.48 -2.46 -8.09
CA TYR A 72 17.38 -2.78 -6.94
C TYR A 72 18.75 -2.06 -6.84
N ASN A 73 19.07 -1.67 -5.59
CA ASN A 73 19.85 -0.49 -5.11
C ASN A 73 19.40 0.88 -5.66
N MET A 74 18.42 0.88 -6.55
CA MET A 74 17.85 2.07 -7.17
C MET A 74 18.91 2.89 -7.89
N GLU A 75 19.89 2.17 -8.43
CA GLU A 75 20.89 2.67 -9.36
C GLU A 75 20.29 2.82 -10.75
N THR A 76 19.25 2.04 -11.06
CA THR A 76 18.58 2.08 -12.36
C THR A 76 17.18 2.65 -12.24
N LYS A 77 16.96 3.75 -12.96
CA LYS A 77 15.67 4.42 -13.13
C LYS A 77 15.12 4.08 -14.51
N HIS A 78 13.87 3.62 -14.56
CA HIS A 78 13.13 3.39 -15.78
C HIS A 78 12.02 4.43 -15.91
N ILE A 79 11.85 4.97 -17.13
CA ILE A 79 10.72 5.82 -17.48
C ILE A 79 9.65 4.94 -18.11
N ALA A 80 8.59 4.68 -17.36
CA ALA A 80 7.43 3.94 -17.82
C ALA A 80 6.46 4.86 -18.58
N GLY A 81 6.02 4.41 -19.75
CA GLY A 81 4.96 5.05 -20.51
C GLY A 81 3.58 4.46 -20.17
N GLY A 82 2.59 4.77 -21.01
CA GLY A 82 1.28 4.13 -20.99
C GLY A 82 0.20 4.91 -20.25
N SER A 83 -0.83 4.20 -19.79
CA SER A 83 -2.11 4.79 -19.39
C SER A 83 -2.20 5.24 -17.93
N LEU A 84 -1.12 5.10 -17.14
CA LEU A 84 -1.11 5.56 -15.77
C LEU A 84 -0.76 7.06 -15.73
N HIS A 85 -1.77 7.87 -15.42
CA HIS A 85 -1.68 9.32 -15.44
C HIS A 85 -1.73 9.95 -14.04
N THR A 86 -1.67 9.17 -12.96
CA THR A 86 -1.80 9.72 -11.59
C THR A 86 -0.72 9.19 -10.67
N SER A 87 0.00 10.09 -10.02
CA SER A 87 0.85 9.72 -8.89
C SER A 87 -0.01 9.41 -7.67
N MET A 88 0.34 8.34 -6.94
CA MET A 88 -0.46 7.86 -5.80
C MET A 88 0.40 7.46 -4.61
N SER A 89 -0.20 7.54 -3.43
CA SER A 89 0.27 6.87 -2.22
C SER A 89 -0.74 5.82 -1.76
N GLY A 90 -0.28 4.85 -0.97
CA GLY A 90 -1.14 3.84 -0.35
C GLY A 90 -1.80 2.86 -1.33
N SER A 91 -1.37 2.82 -2.59
CA SER A 91 -1.76 1.78 -3.54
C SER A 91 -1.33 0.39 -3.05
N CYS A 92 -2.03 -0.65 -3.50
CA CYS A 92 -1.66 -2.03 -3.26
C CYS A 92 -0.98 -2.59 -4.51
N GLY A 93 0.31 -2.89 -4.40
CA GLY A 93 1.11 -3.46 -5.49
C GLY A 93 1.46 -4.92 -5.24
N VAL A 94 1.38 -5.77 -6.26
CA VAL A 94 1.83 -7.17 -6.19
C VAL A 94 2.38 -7.65 -7.52
N CYS A 95 3.42 -8.49 -7.50
CA CYS A 95 3.91 -9.14 -8.71
C CYS A 95 3.33 -10.55 -8.84
N VAL A 96 2.73 -10.85 -9.99
CA VAL A 96 2.27 -12.19 -10.37
C VAL A 96 2.85 -12.52 -11.73
N ASP A 97 3.67 -13.57 -11.79
CA ASP A 97 4.37 -14.04 -12.99
C ASP A 97 5.04 -12.92 -13.84
N GLY A 98 5.84 -12.06 -13.19
CA GLY A 98 6.58 -11.01 -13.89
C GLY A 98 5.71 -9.84 -14.36
N VAL A 99 4.48 -9.74 -13.89
CA VAL A 99 3.60 -8.59 -14.10
C VAL A 99 3.30 -7.95 -12.75
N LEU A 100 3.62 -6.66 -12.61
CA LEU A 100 3.18 -5.86 -11.47
C LEU A 100 1.71 -5.47 -11.69
N TYR A 101 0.86 -5.80 -10.72
CA TYR A 101 -0.51 -5.32 -10.61
C TYR A 101 -0.59 -4.26 -9.53
N LEU A 102 -1.23 -3.14 -9.84
CA LEU A 102 -1.39 -1.99 -8.95
C LEU A 102 -2.88 -1.67 -8.82
N PHE A 103 -3.43 -1.83 -7.61
CA PHE A 103 -4.83 -1.53 -7.32
C PHE A 103 -4.96 -0.39 -6.32
N GLY A 104 -5.91 0.52 -6.60
CA GLY A 104 -6.32 1.58 -5.70
C GLY A 104 -5.20 2.58 -5.40
N GLY A 105 -5.34 3.27 -4.27
CA GLY A 105 -4.45 4.33 -3.85
C GLY A 105 -5.16 5.66 -3.66
N HIS A 106 -4.38 6.68 -3.33
CA HIS A 106 -4.82 8.04 -3.11
C HIS A 106 -3.98 9.00 -3.95
N HIS A 107 -4.64 9.78 -4.80
CA HIS A 107 -4.04 10.84 -5.61
C HIS A 107 -4.61 12.21 -5.20
N ALA A 108 -4.21 13.28 -5.89
CA ALA A 108 -4.64 14.65 -5.62
C ALA A 108 -6.17 14.87 -5.58
N ARG A 109 -6.97 13.99 -6.19
CA ARG A 109 -8.45 14.06 -6.24
C ARG A 109 -9.13 13.00 -5.35
N GLY A 110 -8.38 12.34 -4.47
CA GLY A 110 -8.90 11.36 -3.53
C GLY A 110 -8.55 9.91 -3.86
N ASN A 111 -9.34 8.98 -3.32
CA ASN A 111 -9.13 7.55 -3.49
C ASN A 111 -9.62 7.04 -4.85
N THR A 112 -8.97 5.99 -5.37
CA THR A 112 -9.37 5.29 -6.60
C THR A 112 -9.59 3.79 -6.37
N ASN A 113 -10.34 3.13 -7.23
CA ASN A 113 -10.46 1.67 -7.34
C ASN A 113 -9.95 1.14 -8.69
N LYS A 114 -9.25 1.97 -9.45
CA LYS A 114 -8.64 1.54 -10.72
C LYS A 114 -7.57 0.49 -10.47
N ILE A 115 -7.38 -0.35 -11.48
CA ILE A 115 -6.28 -1.31 -11.52
C ILE A 115 -5.46 -1.12 -12.80
N TYR A 116 -4.15 -1.18 -12.60
CA TYR A 116 -3.16 -1.11 -13.66
C TYR A 116 -2.28 -2.35 -13.62
N ARG A 117 -1.76 -2.76 -14.77
CA ARG A 117 -0.72 -3.77 -14.87
C ARG A 117 0.51 -3.23 -15.59
N LEU A 118 1.67 -3.76 -15.23
CA LEU A 118 2.96 -3.40 -15.81
C LEU A 118 3.79 -4.69 -16.02
N PRO A 119 3.90 -5.18 -17.26
CA PRO A 119 4.84 -6.25 -17.57
C PRO A 119 6.27 -5.81 -17.23
N LEU A 120 6.97 -6.58 -16.38
CA LEU A 120 8.31 -6.22 -15.86
C LEU A 120 9.45 -6.85 -16.65
N ARG A 121 9.14 -7.91 -17.43
CA ARG A 121 10.11 -8.69 -18.21
C ARG A 121 10.23 -8.24 -19.66
N THR A 122 9.70 -7.06 -19.99
CA THR A 122 9.74 -6.46 -21.32
C THR A 122 10.88 -5.43 -21.44
N PRO A 123 11.39 -5.14 -22.65
CA PRO A 123 12.44 -4.13 -22.84
C PRO A 123 12.01 -2.71 -22.44
N SER A 124 10.72 -2.42 -22.57
CA SER A 124 10.10 -1.15 -22.18
C SER A 124 8.96 -1.41 -21.20
N LEU A 125 8.92 -0.61 -20.13
CA LEU A 125 7.86 -0.65 -19.13
C LEU A 125 6.69 0.24 -19.59
N VAL A 126 5.51 -0.35 -19.77
CA VAL A 126 4.31 0.36 -20.22
C VAL A 126 3.14 -0.01 -19.32
N TRP A 127 2.57 0.99 -18.64
CA TRP A 127 1.38 0.82 -17.82
C TRP A 127 0.14 0.61 -18.67
N GLU A 128 -0.68 -0.36 -18.26
CA GLU A 128 -1.95 -0.69 -18.92
C GLU A 128 -3.08 -0.69 -17.89
N GLU A 129 -4.07 0.19 -18.05
CA GLU A 129 -5.30 0.23 -17.25
C GLU A 129 -6.19 -0.95 -17.64
N MET A 130 -6.59 -1.76 -16.67
CA MET A 130 -7.47 -2.91 -16.92
C MET A 130 -8.93 -2.43 -16.91
N ARG A 131 -9.43 -1.99 -18.07
CA ARG A 131 -10.75 -1.35 -18.22
C ARG A 131 -11.93 -2.33 -18.33
N ASP A 132 -11.73 -3.48 -18.97
CA ASP A 132 -12.81 -4.39 -19.35
C ASP A 132 -13.04 -5.52 -18.32
N LEU A 133 -12.97 -5.17 -17.03
CA LEU A 133 -13.19 -6.12 -15.95
C LEU A 133 -14.68 -6.33 -15.69
N LYS A 134 -15.06 -7.59 -15.52
CA LYS A 134 -16.42 -7.99 -15.19
C LYS A 134 -16.64 -8.00 -13.68
N GLY A 135 -17.89 -7.98 -13.25
CA GLY A 135 -18.26 -8.07 -11.84
C GLY A 135 -18.15 -6.74 -11.09
N LEU A 136 -18.50 -6.76 -9.81
CA LEU A 136 -18.53 -5.57 -8.96
C LEU A 136 -17.13 -5.29 -8.38
N PRO A 137 -16.46 -4.19 -8.76
CA PRO A 137 -15.15 -3.87 -8.22
C PRO A 137 -15.23 -3.45 -6.73
N PRO A 138 -14.10 -3.45 -6.01
CA PRO A 138 -14.05 -2.86 -4.68
C PRO A 138 -14.35 -1.35 -4.72
N SER A 139 -14.71 -0.78 -3.57
CA SER A 139 -14.79 0.68 -3.42
C SER A 139 -13.42 1.34 -3.60
N SER A 140 -13.43 2.61 -3.96
CA SER A 140 -12.21 3.42 -4.07
C SER A 140 -11.53 3.57 -2.72
N LYS A 141 -10.31 3.04 -2.59
CA LYS A 141 -9.60 2.93 -1.31
C LYS A 141 -8.08 2.82 -1.47
N ASP A 142 -7.39 3.08 -0.37
CA ASP A 142 -5.94 2.93 -0.21
C ASP A 142 -5.62 2.21 1.11
N LYS A 143 -4.32 2.01 1.39
CA LYS A 143 -3.80 1.40 2.61
C LYS A 143 -4.46 0.04 2.92
N LEU A 144 -4.66 -0.76 1.87
CA LEU A 144 -5.16 -2.12 1.94
C LEU A 144 -4.01 -3.13 1.76
N GLY A 145 -4.28 -4.41 1.99
CA GLY A 145 -3.38 -5.50 1.66
C GLY A 145 -3.97 -6.45 0.62
N CYS A 146 -3.13 -7.35 0.11
CA CYS A 146 -3.58 -8.45 -0.74
C CYS A 146 -2.83 -9.75 -0.46
N TRP A 147 -3.44 -10.86 -0.87
CA TRP A 147 -2.83 -12.18 -0.96
C TRP A 147 -2.86 -12.65 -2.42
N VAL A 148 -1.95 -13.54 -2.77
CA VAL A 148 -1.89 -14.15 -4.11
C VAL A 148 -2.07 -15.64 -3.98
N GLN A 149 -2.99 -16.20 -4.75
CA GLN A 149 -3.21 -17.63 -4.82
C GLN A 149 -3.43 -18.02 -6.27
N LYS A 150 -2.44 -18.71 -6.85
CA LYS A 150 -2.43 -19.06 -8.28
C LYS A 150 -2.60 -17.79 -9.15
N ASN A 151 -3.65 -17.73 -9.96
CA ASN A 151 -4.03 -16.62 -10.85
C ASN A 151 -5.00 -15.62 -10.20
N ARG A 152 -5.19 -15.68 -8.88
CA ARG A 152 -6.12 -14.82 -8.15
C ARG A 152 -5.36 -13.85 -7.26
N ILE A 153 -5.75 -12.58 -7.33
CA ILE A 153 -5.32 -11.55 -6.38
C ILE A 153 -6.50 -11.28 -5.45
N ILE A 154 -6.30 -11.47 -4.15
CA ILE A 154 -7.34 -11.36 -3.13
C ILE A 154 -7.03 -10.13 -2.28
N TYR A 155 -7.85 -9.08 -2.40
CA TYR A 155 -7.70 -7.82 -1.66
C TYR A 155 -8.53 -7.81 -0.38
N PHE A 156 -7.97 -7.25 0.69
CA PHE A 156 -8.63 -7.16 1.99
C PHE A 156 -8.55 -5.76 2.60
N GLY A 157 -9.69 -5.30 3.13
CA GLY A 157 -9.79 -4.07 3.92
C GLY A 157 -9.42 -2.80 3.16
N GLY A 158 -8.88 -1.80 3.88
CA GLY A 158 -8.47 -0.51 3.34
C GLY A 158 -9.31 0.66 3.86
N TYR A 159 -8.89 1.87 3.47
CA TYR A 159 -9.53 3.13 3.84
C TYR A 159 -9.96 3.89 2.60
N GLY A 160 -11.20 4.38 2.57
CA GLY A 160 -11.71 5.05 1.38
C GLY A 160 -13.18 5.40 1.47
N TYR A 161 -13.80 5.63 0.32
CA TYR A 161 -15.22 5.96 0.26
C TYR A 161 -16.09 4.72 0.51
N ALA A 162 -17.30 4.97 1.00
CA ALA A 162 -18.32 3.95 1.10
C ALA A 162 -18.57 3.31 -0.28
N ALA A 163 -18.80 2.00 -0.28
CA ALA A 163 -18.95 1.26 -1.51
C ALA A 163 -20.30 1.57 -2.18
N GLN A 164 -20.29 1.70 -3.51
CA GLN A 164 -21.52 1.82 -4.29
C GLN A 164 -21.99 0.42 -4.67
N GLY A 165 -23.11 -0.02 -4.10
CA GLY A 165 -23.70 -1.33 -4.36
C GLY A 165 -23.66 -2.28 -3.17
N THR A 166 -24.04 -3.54 -3.40
CA THR A 166 -24.21 -4.56 -2.37
C THR A 166 -22.91 -5.33 -2.11
N HIS A 167 -21.95 -4.65 -1.49
CA HIS A 167 -20.70 -5.27 -1.05
C HIS A 167 -20.91 -6.13 0.20
N ARG A 168 -20.30 -7.32 0.23
CA ARG A 168 -20.23 -8.18 1.41
C ARG A 168 -19.14 -7.69 2.36
N GLY A 169 -19.46 -7.74 3.66
CA GLY A 169 -18.63 -7.25 4.76
C GLY A 169 -19.22 -5.98 5.37
N THR A 170 -18.43 -5.28 6.17
CA THR A 170 -18.81 -4.07 6.87
C THR A 170 -17.93 -2.90 6.46
N PHE A 171 -18.54 -1.73 6.42
CA PHE A 171 -17.89 -0.44 6.25
C PHE A 171 -18.22 0.43 7.45
N GLU A 172 -17.22 1.15 7.96
CA GLU A 172 -17.38 2.04 9.10
C GLU A 172 -16.69 3.37 8.86
N TYR A 173 -17.49 4.44 8.95
CA TYR A 173 -17.00 5.81 8.75
C TYR A 173 -16.00 6.20 9.82
N ASP A 174 -14.98 6.94 9.39
CA ASP A 174 -14.16 7.75 10.28
C ASP A 174 -14.87 9.08 10.50
N GLU A 175 -15.44 9.26 11.69
CA GLU A 175 -16.17 10.48 12.07
C GLU A 175 -15.31 11.74 11.90
N SER A 176 -13.98 11.63 11.98
CA SER A 176 -13.06 12.75 11.77
C SER A 176 -12.90 13.17 10.31
N SER A 177 -13.34 12.33 9.37
CA SER A 177 -13.18 12.55 7.92
C SER A 177 -14.31 13.36 7.28
N SER A 178 -15.42 13.58 7.99
CA SER A 178 -16.63 14.26 7.49
C SER A 178 -16.64 15.76 7.78
N LEU A 179 -15.48 16.37 8.08
CA LEU A 179 -15.36 17.81 8.25
C LEU A 179 -15.28 18.49 6.88
N TRP A 180 -16.09 19.53 6.68
CA TRP A 180 -16.11 20.42 5.50
C TRP A 180 -16.46 19.76 4.15
N ASP A 181 -17.76 19.52 3.89
CA ASP A 181 -18.37 19.11 2.60
C ASP A 181 -17.71 17.96 1.80
N SER A 182 -16.74 17.26 2.40
CA SER A 182 -16.05 16.13 1.77
C SER A 182 -16.87 14.85 1.97
N PRO A 183 -16.97 13.98 0.93
CA PRO A 183 -17.57 12.67 1.12
C PRO A 183 -16.79 11.90 2.19
N GLY A 184 -17.47 11.59 3.30
CA GLY A 184 -16.88 10.89 4.43
C GLY A 184 -16.20 9.59 4.00
N ARG A 185 -15.05 9.30 4.59
CA ARG A 185 -14.26 8.09 4.36
C ARG A 185 -14.30 7.19 5.57
N GLY A 186 -13.86 5.95 5.40
CA GLY A 186 -13.94 4.94 6.44
C GLY A 186 -13.15 3.69 6.14
N TRP A 187 -13.15 2.78 7.12
CA TRP A 187 -12.53 1.48 7.02
C TRP A 187 -13.53 0.44 6.52
N ASN A 188 -13.03 -0.60 5.84
CA ASN A 188 -13.82 -1.79 5.53
C ASN A 188 -13.06 -3.07 5.89
N ASN A 189 -13.76 -4.19 5.97
CA ASN A 189 -13.19 -5.54 6.00
C ASN A 189 -13.59 -6.35 4.75
N HIS A 190 -13.89 -5.67 3.64
CA HIS A 190 -14.33 -6.35 2.43
C HIS A 190 -13.21 -7.21 1.84
N ILE A 191 -13.56 -8.43 1.39
CA ILE A 191 -12.70 -9.29 0.57
C ILE A 191 -13.16 -9.20 -0.87
N HIS A 192 -12.21 -9.01 -1.79
CA HIS A 192 -12.45 -9.04 -3.23
C HIS A 192 -11.41 -9.89 -3.92
N ILE A 193 -11.86 -10.73 -4.85
CA ILE A 193 -11.02 -11.57 -5.68
C ILE A 193 -11.04 -10.98 -7.08
N LEU A 194 -9.85 -10.67 -7.60
CA LEU A 194 -9.64 -10.50 -9.03
C LEU A 194 -9.08 -11.80 -9.59
N ASP A 195 -9.89 -12.48 -10.40
CA ASP A 195 -9.45 -13.61 -11.19
C ASP A 195 -8.83 -13.09 -12.49
N LEU A 196 -7.53 -13.33 -12.68
CA LEU A 196 -6.78 -12.82 -13.82
C LEU A 196 -7.05 -13.59 -15.12
N GLU A 197 -7.51 -14.84 -15.03
CA GLU A 197 -7.83 -15.66 -16.21
C GLU A 197 -9.16 -15.23 -16.80
N THR A 198 -10.15 -14.99 -15.95
CA THR A 198 -11.50 -14.58 -16.37
C THR A 198 -11.70 -13.07 -16.38
N SER A 199 -10.73 -12.30 -15.88
CA SER A 199 -10.80 -10.85 -15.77
C SER A 199 -12.06 -10.39 -15.03
N THR A 200 -12.37 -11.06 -13.92
CA THR A 200 -13.62 -10.89 -13.19
C THR A 200 -13.40 -10.62 -11.71
N TRP A 201 -14.09 -9.61 -11.19
CA TRP A 201 -14.23 -9.33 -9.78
C TRP A 201 -15.32 -10.19 -9.15
N SER A 202 -15.04 -10.73 -7.97
CA SER A 202 -16.02 -11.42 -7.15
C SER A 202 -15.74 -11.23 -5.66
N GLN A 203 -16.71 -11.55 -4.82
CA GLN A 203 -16.53 -11.64 -3.38
C GLN A 203 -16.82 -13.07 -2.91
N PRO A 204 -15.91 -13.71 -2.16
CA PRO A 204 -16.19 -15.01 -1.57
C PRO A 204 -17.26 -14.88 -0.48
N ILE A 205 -17.91 -16.00 -0.16
CA ILE A 205 -18.68 -16.14 1.08
C ILE A 205 -17.69 -16.65 2.11
N THR A 206 -17.46 -15.88 3.17
CA THR A 206 -16.54 -16.26 4.24
C THR A 206 -17.28 -16.74 5.47
N THR A 207 -16.60 -17.55 6.27
CA THR A 207 -17.07 -18.03 7.58
C THR A 207 -16.00 -17.81 8.64
N GLY A 208 -16.29 -18.11 9.91
CA GLY A 208 -15.34 -17.93 11.01
C GLY A 208 -15.20 -16.50 11.52
N ASP A 209 -14.12 -16.24 12.25
CA ASP A 209 -13.90 -15.00 13.01
C ASP A 209 -13.35 -13.90 12.11
N THR A 210 -14.27 -13.16 11.49
CA THR A 210 -13.89 -12.12 10.52
C THR A 210 -13.24 -10.92 11.24
N PRO A 211 -12.07 -10.44 10.79
CA PRO A 211 -11.43 -9.29 11.39
C PRO A 211 -12.28 -8.01 11.24
N SER A 212 -12.14 -7.09 12.19
CA SER A 212 -12.77 -5.77 12.10
C SER A 212 -12.34 -5.01 10.82
N PRO A 213 -13.16 -4.04 10.35
CA PRO A 213 -12.71 -3.07 9.35
C PRO A 213 -11.36 -2.47 9.72
N ARG A 214 -10.43 -2.39 8.76
CA ARG A 214 -9.08 -1.92 9.04
C ARG A 214 -8.34 -1.45 7.79
N ALA A 215 -7.40 -0.55 7.99
CA ALA A 215 -6.46 -0.09 6.97
C ALA A 215 -5.04 -0.01 7.55
N ALA A 216 -4.04 0.09 6.68
CA ALA A 216 -2.63 0.08 7.06
C ALA A 216 -2.24 -1.15 7.92
N HIS A 217 -2.96 -2.25 7.73
CA HIS A 217 -2.56 -3.59 8.16
C HIS A 217 -1.55 -4.14 7.15
N ALA A 218 -0.85 -5.22 7.49
CA ALA A 218 0.02 -5.92 6.56
C ALA A 218 -0.52 -7.33 6.29
N CYS A 219 -0.47 -7.73 5.01
CA CYS A 219 -0.86 -9.05 4.54
C CYS A 219 0.36 -9.88 4.15
N ALA A 220 0.33 -11.17 4.42
CA ALA A 220 1.38 -12.13 4.06
C ALA A 220 0.74 -13.44 3.59
N THR A 221 1.27 -14.05 2.53
CA THR A 221 0.77 -15.36 2.05
C THR A 221 1.78 -16.44 2.37
N VAL A 222 1.36 -17.49 3.07
CA VAL A 222 2.18 -18.68 3.32
C VAL A 222 1.35 -19.93 3.02
N GLY A 223 1.78 -20.71 2.04
CA GLY A 223 1.01 -21.86 1.54
C GLY A 223 -0.37 -21.42 1.04
N ASN A 224 -1.43 -22.00 1.61
CA ASN A 224 -2.82 -21.66 1.29
C ASN A 224 -3.46 -20.66 2.27
N ARG A 225 -2.66 -20.00 3.12
CA ARG A 225 -3.17 -19.10 4.16
C ARG A 225 -2.79 -17.67 3.87
N GLY A 226 -3.79 -16.81 3.83
CA GLY A 226 -3.64 -15.36 3.76
C GLY A 226 -3.65 -14.75 5.15
N TYR A 227 -2.49 -14.43 5.70
CA TYR A 227 -2.34 -13.80 7.01
C TYR A 227 -2.58 -12.30 6.95
N VAL A 228 -3.16 -11.74 8.01
CA VAL A 228 -3.25 -10.29 8.25
C VAL A 228 -2.90 -9.98 9.70
N PHE A 229 -2.01 -9.01 9.90
CA PHE A 229 -1.60 -8.55 11.23
C PHE A 229 -1.93 -7.07 11.42
N GLY A 230 -2.47 -6.75 12.59
CA GLY A 230 -2.69 -5.39 13.09
C GLY A 230 -3.50 -4.49 12.16
N GLY A 231 -3.01 -3.26 11.98
CA GLY A 231 -3.68 -2.19 11.24
C GLY A 231 -4.37 -1.18 12.14
N ARG A 232 -4.92 -0.12 11.54
CA ARG A 232 -5.69 0.90 12.24
C ARG A 232 -7.18 0.69 12.03
N TYR A 233 -7.92 0.81 13.12
CA TYR A 233 -9.37 0.83 13.15
C TYR A 233 -9.82 1.80 14.26
N LYS A 234 -10.58 2.83 13.89
CA LYS A 234 -10.95 3.93 14.80
C LYS A 234 -9.72 4.56 15.45
N ASN A 235 -9.73 4.62 16.78
CA ASN A 235 -8.68 5.21 17.61
C ASN A 235 -7.54 4.25 17.92
N TYR A 236 -7.62 3.00 17.48
CA TYR A 236 -6.68 1.96 17.87
C TYR A 236 -5.83 1.49 16.71
N ARG A 237 -4.60 1.12 17.03
CA ARG A 237 -3.75 0.26 16.21
C ARG A 237 -3.68 -1.11 16.85
N LEU A 238 -4.08 -2.11 16.08
CA LEU A 238 -4.38 -3.45 16.56
C LEU A 238 -3.13 -4.31 16.58
N ASN A 239 -3.11 -5.33 17.44
CA ASN A 239 -2.06 -6.35 17.56
C ASN A 239 -2.59 -7.77 17.28
N ASP A 240 -3.78 -7.86 16.70
CA ASP A 240 -4.44 -9.12 16.39
C ASP A 240 -3.83 -9.75 15.13
N LEU A 241 -3.82 -11.08 15.09
CA LEU A 241 -3.34 -11.87 13.97
C LEU A 241 -4.48 -12.78 13.50
N TYR A 242 -4.77 -12.74 12.21
CA TYR A 242 -5.71 -13.65 11.58
C TYR A 242 -5.06 -14.33 10.39
N TYR A 243 -5.62 -15.47 9.99
CA TYR A 243 -5.46 -15.95 8.63
C TYR A 243 -6.81 -16.34 8.01
N LEU A 244 -6.91 -16.14 6.70
CA LEU A 244 -7.98 -16.67 5.86
C LEU A 244 -7.45 -17.91 5.15
N ASP A 245 -8.13 -19.05 5.30
CA ASP A 245 -7.90 -20.20 4.42
C ASP A 245 -8.42 -19.86 3.02
N LEU A 246 -7.53 -19.85 2.02
CA LEU A 246 -7.84 -19.38 0.67
C LEU A 246 -8.53 -20.45 -0.20
N ASP A 247 -8.73 -21.66 0.31
CA ASP A 247 -9.53 -22.71 -0.34
C ASP A 247 -10.94 -22.76 0.25
N THR A 248 -11.07 -22.71 1.59
CA THR A 248 -12.36 -22.82 2.28
C THR A 248 -13.05 -21.48 2.54
N TRP A 249 -12.30 -20.37 2.48
CA TRP A 249 -12.74 -19.02 2.85
C TRP A 249 -13.15 -18.90 4.33
N GLU A 250 -12.53 -19.70 5.19
CA GLU A 250 -12.72 -19.66 6.64
C GLU A 250 -11.66 -18.77 7.30
N TRP A 251 -12.12 -17.83 8.12
CA TRP A 251 -11.28 -16.98 8.96
C TRP A 251 -10.94 -17.65 10.27
N HIS A 252 -9.69 -17.53 10.68
CA HIS A 252 -9.20 -18.00 11.97
C HIS A 252 -8.44 -16.88 12.68
N GLU A 253 -8.85 -16.57 13.91
CA GLU A 253 -8.09 -15.73 14.83
C GLU A 253 -6.95 -16.53 15.48
N MET A 254 -5.76 -15.95 15.50
CA MET A 254 -4.57 -16.54 16.11
C MET A 254 -4.23 -15.82 17.41
N SER A 255 -3.93 -16.58 18.45
CA SER A 255 -3.51 -15.99 19.72
C SER A 255 -2.16 -15.30 19.60
N VAL A 256 -2.10 -14.01 19.96
CA VAL A 256 -0.85 -13.25 20.07
C VAL A 256 -0.47 -13.16 21.56
N PRO A 257 0.76 -13.56 21.95
CA PRO A 257 1.16 -13.56 23.34
C PRO A 257 1.21 -12.13 23.90
N GLN A 258 1.01 -11.97 25.21
CA GLN A 258 1.06 -10.67 25.88
C GLN A 258 2.42 -9.96 25.71
N GLN A 259 3.50 -10.73 25.63
CA GLN A 259 4.87 -10.25 25.36
C GLN A 259 5.22 -10.30 23.87
N GLY A 260 4.22 -10.42 23.00
CA GLY A 260 4.39 -10.38 21.55
C GLY A 260 4.49 -8.95 21.01
N PRO A 261 4.40 -8.79 19.67
CA PRO A 261 4.47 -7.49 19.05
C PRO A 261 3.32 -6.58 19.52
N VAL A 262 3.65 -5.32 19.86
CA VAL A 262 2.65 -4.30 20.19
C VAL A 262 1.75 -3.96 18.99
N GLY A 263 0.56 -3.43 19.28
CA GLY A 263 -0.41 -3.03 18.26
C GLY A 263 0.09 -1.91 17.37
N ARG A 264 -0.05 -2.10 16.06
CA ARG A 264 0.64 -1.26 15.06
C ARG A 264 -0.08 -1.20 13.72
N SER A 265 0.07 -0.06 13.04
CA SER A 265 -0.26 0.11 11.62
C SER A 265 0.98 0.50 10.83
N TRP A 266 0.89 0.48 9.49
CA TRP A 266 1.98 0.91 8.59
C TRP A 266 3.30 0.15 8.80
N HIS A 267 3.21 -1.08 9.29
CA HIS A 267 4.33 -2.01 9.42
C HIS A 267 4.43 -2.89 8.17
N SER A 268 5.53 -3.64 8.03
CA SER A 268 5.68 -4.66 7.00
C SER A 268 5.58 -6.06 7.60
N PHE A 269 4.97 -7.00 6.87
CA PHE A 269 4.83 -8.40 7.26
C PHE A 269 5.16 -9.29 6.06
N THR A 270 6.40 -9.77 6.00
CA THR A 270 7.01 -10.33 4.78
C THR A 270 7.29 -11.81 4.98
N PRO A 271 6.71 -12.72 4.17
CA PRO A 271 7.10 -14.13 4.16
C PRO A 271 8.58 -14.28 3.83
N VAL A 272 9.33 -14.99 4.68
CA VAL A 272 10.77 -15.25 4.48
C VAL A 272 11.07 -16.74 4.31
N SER A 273 10.13 -17.61 4.69
CA SER A 273 10.19 -19.05 4.42
C SER A 273 8.78 -19.65 4.41
N PRO A 274 8.61 -20.93 4.05
CA PRO A 274 7.31 -21.62 4.17
C PRO A 274 6.74 -21.71 5.60
N ASP A 275 7.53 -21.38 6.63
CA ASP A 275 7.10 -21.42 8.03
C ASP A 275 7.27 -20.09 8.77
N HIS A 276 7.90 -19.08 8.16
CA HIS A 276 8.24 -17.84 8.87
C HIS A 276 7.82 -16.58 8.13
N ILE A 277 7.28 -15.64 8.90
CA ILE A 277 6.92 -14.30 8.44
C ILE A 277 7.66 -13.28 9.32
N PHE A 278 8.37 -12.36 8.68
CA PHE A 278 9.13 -11.30 9.33
C PHE A 278 8.29 -10.03 9.45
N LEU A 279 8.14 -9.54 10.68
CA LEU A 279 7.46 -8.29 11.02
C LEU A 279 8.51 -7.22 11.31
N PHE A 280 8.35 -6.02 10.75
CA PHE A 280 9.24 -4.90 11.06
C PHE A 280 8.51 -3.54 11.12
N GLY A 281 8.89 -2.77 12.13
CA GLY A 281 8.52 -1.37 12.29
C GLY A 281 7.02 -1.14 12.45
N GLY A 282 6.56 0.00 11.96
CA GLY A 282 5.19 0.48 12.06
C GLY A 282 5.04 1.63 13.04
N PHE A 283 3.79 1.86 13.44
CA PHE A 283 3.41 2.99 14.26
C PHE A 283 2.36 2.54 15.29
N THR A 284 2.49 2.95 16.56
CA THR A 284 1.62 2.51 17.67
C THR A 284 0.41 3.42 17.88
N THR A 285 -0.56 2.96 18.70
CA THR A 285 -1.70 3.78 19.14
C THR A 285 -1.22 5.08 19.80
N ASP A 286 -0.18 4.98 20.62
CA ASP A 286 0.43 6.08 21.37
C ASP A 286 1.37 6.95 20.52
N ARG A 287 1.36 6.75 19.19
CA ARG A 287 2.07 7.55 18.20
C ARG A 287 3.60 7.42 18.26
N GLU A 288 4.08 6.23 18.60
CA GLU A 288 5.49 5.88 18.56
C GLU A 288 5.82 5.19 17.23
N THR A 289 6.89 5.62 16.56
CA THR A 289 7.44 4.89 15.42
C THR A 289 8.29 3.74 15.92
N LEU A 290 8.09 2.57 15.33
CA LEU A 290 8.72 1.34 15.75
C LEU A 290 9.94 1.01 14.90
N SER A 291 10.95 0.46 15.57
CA SER A 291 12.14 -0.16 14.98
C SER A 291 12.29 -1.62 15.36
N ASP A 292 11.35 -2.19 16.11
CA ASP A 292 11.41 -3.58 16.53
C ASP A 292 11.13 -4.53 15.37
N ALA A 293 11.75 -5.71 15.42
CA ALA A 293 11.59 -6.77 14.47
C ALA A 293 11.14 -8.06 15.17
N TRP A 294 10.29 -8.84 14.50
CA TRP A 294 9.82 -10.12 15.00
C TRP A 294 9.78 -11.17 13.90
N LEU A 295 9.97 -12.43 14.29
CA LEU A 295 9.77 -13.58 13.44
C LEU A 295 8.58 -14.38 13.98
N TYR A 296 7.57 -14.56 13.14
CA TYR A 296 6.41 -15.39 13.43
C TYR A 296 6.57 -16.77 12.80
N SER A 297 6.53 -17.84 13.61
CA SER A 297 6.52 -19.23 13.14
C SER A 297 5.07 -19.72 12.99
N VAL A 298 4.71 -20.05 11.75
CA VAL A 298 3.37 -20.47 11.33
C VAL A 298 2.98 -21.82 11.97
N SER A 299 3.88 -22.80 11.92
CA SER A 299 3.64 -24.15 12.44
C SER A 299 3.48 -24.18 13.96
N LYS A 300 4.16 -23.27 14.66
CA LYS A 300 4.16 -23.22 16.14
C LYS A 300 3.20 -22.19 16.72
N ASN A 301 2.66 -21.29 15.89
CA ASN A 301 1.99 -20.07 16.35
C ASN A 301 2.83 -19.34 17.41
N GLU A 302 4.11 -19.10 17.11
CA GLU A 302 5.08 -18.54 18.05
C GLU A 302 5.70 -17.27 17.50
N TRP A 303 5.73 -16.22 18.31
CA TRP A 303 6.42 -14.96 18.01
C TRP A 303 7.76 -14.91 18.73
N LYS A 304 8.83 -14.56 18.00
CA LYS A 304 10.17 -14.35 18.57
C LYS A 304 10.69 -12.96 18.21
N PRO A 305 11.23 -12.19 19.19
CA PRO A 305 11.96 -10.98 18.86
C PRO A 305 13.13 -11.32 17.94
N PHE A 306 13.30 -10.54 16.89
CA PHE A 306 14.41 -10.67 15.96
C PHE A 306 15.45 -9.58 16.24
N LYS A 307 16.71 -9.97 16.43
CA LYS A 307 17.79 -9.02 16.72
C LYS A 307 18.40 -8.52 15.41
N HIS A 308 18.50 -7.21 15.25
CA HIS A 308 19.12 -6.55 14.10
C HIS A 308 19.89 -5.30 14.55
N SER A 309 20.73 -4.77 13.67
CA SER A 309 21.61 -3.61 13.94
C SER A 309 20.93 -2.24 13.81
N HIS A 310 19.64 -2.20 13.47
CA HIS A 310 18.94 -0.98 13.04
C HIS A 310 17.90 -0.49 14.05
N THR A 311 18.14 -0.71 15.34
CA THR A 311 17.21 -0.32 16.43
C THR A 311 16.99 1.20 16.50
N GLU A 312 17.97 1.99 16.05
CA GLU A 312 17.89 3.46 15.98
C GLU A 312 17.31 3.98 14.65
N SER A 313 16.81 3.08 13.80
CA SER A 313 16.20 3.42 12.51
C SER A 313 14.74 2.96 12.45
N PRO A 314 13.87 3.54 13.29
CA PRO A 314 12.44 3.26 13.23
C PRO A 314 11.89 3.60 11.85
N ARG A 315 10.87 2.87 11.41
CA ARG A 315 10.23 3.10 10.11
C ARG A 315 8.76 2.80 10.17
N LEU A 316 7.98 3.63 9.49
CA LEU A 316 6.60 3.36 9.21
C LEU A 316 6.23 3.77 7.79
N TRP A 317 5.27 3.06 7.21
CA TRP A 317 4.81 3.19 5.83
C TRP A 317 5.93 3.02 4.80
N HIS A 318 6.96 2.27 5.20
CA HIS A 318 7.97 1.66 4.36
C HIS A 318 7.38 0.46 3.63
N THR A 319 8.13 -0.06 2.67
CA THR A 319 7.88 -1.36 2.07
C THR A 319 8.97 -2.34 2.49
N ALA A 320 8.65 -3.63 2.52
CA ALA A 320 9.66 -4.67 2.73
C ALA A 320 9.45 -5.83 1.77
N CYS A 321 10.54 -6.26 1.14
CA CYS A 321 10.55 -7.33 0.16
C CYS A 321 11.55 -8.42 0.58
N ALA A 322 11.18 -9.68 0.37
CA ALA A 322 12.12 -10.78 0.53
C ALA A 322 13.21 -10.69 -0.55
N GLY A 323 14.45 -10.81 -0.11
CA GLY A 323 15.65 -10.83 -0.92
C GLY A 323 16.17 -12.24 -1.20
N PRO A 324 17.27 -12.35 -1.95
CA PRO A 324 18.05 -13.58 -2.02
C PRO A 324 18.50 -14.03 -0.62
N ASP A 325 18.76 -15.33 -0.46
CA ASP A 325 19.44 -15.90 0.71
C ASP A 325 18.81 -15.57 2.08
N GLY A 326 17.49 -15.33 2.13
CA GLY A 326 16.76 -15.07 3.38
C GLY A 326 16.79 -13.61 3.83
N GLU A 327 17.30 -12.69 3.02
CA GLU A 327 17.32 -11.26 3.37
C GLU A 327 15.92 -10.63 3.29
N VAL A 328 15.74 -9.53 4.03
CA VAL A 328 14.58 -8.63 3.89
C VAL A 328 15.08 -7.22 3.66
N PHE A 329 14.70 -6.66 2.51
CA PHE A 329 14.99 -5.29 2.14
C PHE A 329 13.84 -4.39 2.54
N ALA A 330 14.07 -3.49 3.49
CA ALA A 330 13.14 -2.44 3.85
C ALA A 330 13.53 -1.11 3.17
N PHE A 331 12.61 -0.51 2.43
CA PHE A 331 12.84 0.74 1.71
C PHE A 331 11.85 1.84 2.11
N GLY A 332 12.38 3.06 2.16
CA GLY A 332 11.63 4.29 2.41
C GLY A 332 10.95 4.30 3.77
N GLY A 333 9.73 4.84 3.78
CA GLY A 333 8.98 5.13 4.99
C GLY A 333 9.53 6.35 5.72
N CYS A 334 8.98 6.58 6.91
CA CYS A 334 9.36 7.69 7.77
C CYS A 334 9.87 7.22 9.13
N ALA A 335 10.88 7.90 9.66
CA ALA A 335 11.44 7.61 10.98
C ALA A 335 10.57 8.10 12.11
N ASN A 336 9.85 9.19 11.85
CA ASN A 336 9.09 9.89 12.87
C ASN A 336 7.60 9.76 12.55
N ASN A 337 6.77 10.17 13.50
CA ASN A 337 5.34 10.24 13.31
C ASN A 337 5.02 11.11 12.08
N LEU A 338 4.54 10.56 10.95
CA LEU A 338 4.23 11.37 9.76
C LEU A 338 3.13 12.41 10.01
N LEU A 339 2.36 12.28 11.09
CA LEU A 339 1.36 13.26 11.51
C LEU A 339 1.96 14.46 12.26
N SER A 340 3.27 14.44 12.54
CA SER A 340 4.04 15.55 13.12
C SER A 340 5.33 15.70 12.33
N HIS A 341 5.50 16.84 11.67
CA HIS A 341 6.57 17.19 10.73
C HIS A 341 7.92 16.42 10.87
N HIS A 342 8.49 16.07 9.71
CA HIS A 342 9.90 15.72 9.43
C HIS A 342 10.24 14.23 9.12
N ARG A 343 11.54 14.02 8.82
CA ARG A 343 12.17 13.27 7.71
C ARG A 343 11.78 11.82 7.43
N ALA A 344 11.69 11.51 6.13
CA ALA A 344 11.74 10.16 5.57
C ALA A 344 13.15 9.56 5.59
N VAL A 345 13.28 8.23 5.74
CA VAL A 345 14.57 7.55 5.98
C VAL A 345 14.98 6.75 4.75
N ARG A 346 16.27 6.75 4.41
CA ARG A 346 16.83 5.93 3.32
C ARG A 346 17.25 4.54 3.83
N TRP A 347 17.02 3.51 3.00
CA TRP A 347 17.42 2.09 3.04
C TRP A 347 17.72 1.38 4.37
N MET A 348 17.24 0.13 4.47
CA MET A 348 17.69 -0.80 5.49
C MET A 348 17.65 -2.24 4.96
N CYS A 349 18.77 -2.96 5.02
CA CYS A 349 18.81 -4.40 4.80
C CYS A 349 18.91 -5.13 6.15
N VAL A 350 18.10 -6.16 6.32
CA VAL A 350 18.15 -7.08 7.47
C VAL A 350 18.28 -8.49 6.91
N CYS A 351 19.37 -9.19 7.26
CA CYS A 351 19.50 -10.62 6.97
C CYS A 351 18.68 -11.39 8.01
N VAL A 352 17.71 -12.20 7.58
CA VAL A 352 16.74 -12.90 8.46
C VAL A 352 17.01 -14.39 8.55
#